data_AF-A0A7C2I5A9-F1
#
_entry.id   AF-A0A7C2I5A9-F1
#
_cell.length_a   1.000
_cell.length_b   1.000
_cell.length_c   1.000
_cell.angle_alpha   90.00
_cell.angle_beta   90.00
_cell.angle_gamma   90.00
#
_symmetry.space_group_name_H-M   'P 1'
#
loop_
_entity.id
_entity.type
_entity.pdbx_description
1 polymer ?
#
loop_
_entity_poly.entity_id
_entity_poly.type
_entity_poly.pdbx_seq_one_letter_code
_entity_poly.pdbx_strand_id
1 'polypeptide(L)'
;MEFSPEELESEIHRHAPLHAVMRFGKEPGDRLVPVKLVAQLTEVGTLEIWCESKVSEHRWRLQFELRKASEEARPARAPSTVVSEAALEAAVELLRSSFDPRREPPLAPEELPSRLEQLMALGRPSWPLEAIRRLADVMLETAEGRKRNAAWEARWLSLCGFCLRPGFGHPADEWRLEQSRRIWAAGLQFPGRIQNEIEWWIFWGRLAGGLNRNQQIDLYQRVSAFLLPRGKPPRLNPSLLREMWRAAASLELLPVQIKVSLGETLLERLKAGAYTESELWCLARLGARELFYGPANQVLPASTVSGWVRRLLPVPRAGEALALIARQTGDASRDLPGAVLAQVRRRLEQEREARHLLPIFEGEQAPDARSLSRIFGEELPSGLVIGSAR
;
A
#
# COMPACT_ATOMS: atom_id res chain seq x y z
N MET A 1 -9.27 -37.33 15.93
CA MET A 1 -7.85 -36.94 16.00
C MET A 1 -7.82 -35.56 16.59
N GLU A 2 -7.35 -35.44 17.82
CA GLU A 2 -6.94 -34.16 18.39
C GLU A 2 -5.48 -33.99 17.98
N PHE A 3 -5.18 -32.90 17.29
CA PHE A 3 -3.82 -32.53 16.93
C PHE A 3 -3.33 -31.53 17.97
N SER A 4 -2.11 -31.71 18.47
CA SER A 4 -1.48 -30.71 19.33
C SER A 4 -1.11 -29.47 18.51
N PRO A 5 -1.10 -28.26 19.11
CA PRO A 5 -0.67 -27.04 18.43
C PRO A 5 0.74 -27.16 17.81
N GLU A 6 1.62 -27.93 18.44
CA GLU A 6 3.00 -28.16 18.00
C GLU A 6 3.09 -29.06 16.75
N GLU A 7 2.18 -30.01 16.59
CA GLU A 7 2.07 -30.85 15.38
C GLU A 7 1.53 -30.06 14.18
N LEU A 8 0.68 -29.05 14.39
CA LEU A 8 0.16 -28.19 13.32
C LEU A 8 1.20 -27.21 12.78
N GLU A 9 2.20 -26.81 13.58
CA GLU A 9 3.21 -25.81 13.17
C GLU A 9 4.34 -26.38 12.31
N SER A 10 4.63 -27.69 12.38
CA SER A 10 5.79 -28.29 11.69
C SER A 10 5.49 -28.86 10.31
N GLU A 11 4.22 -29.16 9.97
CA GLU A 11 3.85 -29.84 8.72
C GLU A 11 2.87 -29.06 7.80
N ILE A 12 2.37 -27.89 8.23
CA ILE A 12 1.44 -27.09 7.40
C ILE A 12 2.21 -26.15 6.47
N HIS A 13 2.31 -26.55 5.21
CA HIS A 13 2.77 -25.65 4.15
C HIS A 13 1.60 -24.84 3.58
N ARG A 14 1.70 -23.51 3.63
CA ARG A 14 0.70 -22.61 3.06
C ARG A 14 0.67 -22.74 1.54
N HIS A 15 -0.46 -23.19 1.00
CA HIS A 15 -0.69 -23.23 -0.44
C HIS A 15 -0.96 -21.83 -1.01
N ALA A 16 -0.72 -21.62 -2.31
CA ALA A 16 -1.15 -20.43 -3.02
C ALA A 16 -2.68 -20.21 -2.86
N PRO A 17 -3.18 -18.97 -2.88
CA PRO A 17 -4.61 -18.68 -2.74
C PRO A 17 -5.44 -19.52 -3.71
N LEU A 18 -6.41 -20.24 -3.17
CA LEU A 18 -7.35 -21.04 -3.97
C LEU A 18 -8.64 -20.25 -4.16
N HIS A 19 -9.11 -20.18 -5.40
CA HIS A 19 -10.36 -19.52 -5.75
C HIS A 19 -11.43 -20.57 -6.07
N ALA A 20 -12.64 -20.36 -5.58
CA ALA A 20 -13.82 -21.16 -5.90
C ALA A 20 -14.93 -20.24 -6.38
N VAL A 21 -15.55 -20.58 -7.52
CA VAL A 21 -16.66 -19.80 -8.09
C VAL A 21 -17.99 -20.39 -7.61
N MET A 22 -18.77 -19.60 -6.86
CA MET A 22 -20.09 -19.99 -6.38
C MET A 22 -21.17 -19.21 -7.15
N ARG A 23 -22.10 -19.92 -7.79
CA ARG A 23 -23.21 -19.27 -8.52
C ARG A 23 -24.39 -19.03 -7.58
N PHE A 24 -24.90 -17.81 -7.54
CA PHE A 24 -26.05 -17.39 -6.73
C PHE A 24 -27.09 -16.70 -7.62
N GLY A 25 -28.24 -17.34 -7.86
CA GLY A 25 -29.31 -16.77 -8.69
C GLY A 25 -29.01 -16.70 -10.20
N LYS A 26 -29.88 -16.04 -10.95
CA LYS A 26 -29.79 -15.83 -12.42
C LYS A 26 -29.51 -14.37 -12.81
N GLU A 27 -29.54 -13.44 -11.87
CA GLU A 27 -29.28 -12.02 -12.14
C GLU A 27 -27.78 -11.73 -12.16
N PRO A 28 -27.29 -10.96 -13.14
CA PRO A 28 -25.91 -10.50 -13.15
C PRO A 28 -25.68 -9.49 -12.02
N GLY A 29 -24.83 -9.84 -11.05
CA GLY A 29 -24.43 -8.96 -9.95
C GLY A 29 -23.76 -9.72 -8.81
N ASP A 30 -22.79 -9.07 -8.15
CA ASP A 30 -22.09 -9.64 -7.00
C ASP A 30 -22.88 -9.37 -5.72
N ARG A 31 -23.11 -10.40 -4.90
CA ARG A 31 -23.78 -10.30 -3.60
C ARG A 31 -22.97 -10.99 -2.52
N LEU A 32 -22.74 -10.29 -1.42
CA LEU A 32 -22.20 -10.90 -0.21
C LEU A 32 -23.29 -11.71 0.49
N VAL A 33 -23.05 -13.01 0.65
CA VAL A 33 -23.95 -13.94 1.32
C VAL A 33 -23.28 -14.45 2.58
N PRO A 34 -23.82 -14.20 3.79
CA PRO A 34 -23.29 -14.80 5.00
C PRO A 34 -23.52 -16.32 4.96
N VAL A 35 -22.47 -17.10 5.20
CA VAL A 35 -22.50 -18.57 5.14
C VAL A 35 -22.06 -19.22 6.46
N LYS A 36 -22.46 -20.47 6.66
CA LYS A 36 -21.90 -21.42 7.63
C LYS A 36 -21.06 -22.44 6.86
N LEU A 37 -19.86 -22.73 7.34
CA LEU A 37 -19.05 -23.82 6.80
C LEU A 37 -19.45 -25.13 7.47
N VAL A 38 -19.69 -26.16 6.64
CA VAL A 38 -20.01 -27.51 7.08
C VAL A 38 -19.01 -28.46 6.46
N ALA A 39 -18.34 -29.25 7.29
CA ALA A 39 -17.43 -30.29 6.85
C ALA A 39 -18.08 -31.67 7.07
N GLN A 40 -18.03 -32.54 6.07
CA GLN A 40 -18.54 -33.91 6.14
C GLN A 40 -17.47 -34.86 5.62
N LEU A 41 -17.19 -35.92 6.38
CA LEU A 41 -16.32 -37.00 5.94
C LEU A 41 -17.16 -38.01 5.16
N THR A 42 -16.78 -38.31 3.92
CA THR A 42 -17.48 -39.32 3.10
C THR A 42 -17.05 -40.74 3.51
N GLU A 43 -17.84 -41.74 3.12
CA GLU A 43 -17.54 -43.16 3.38
C GLU A 43 -16.20 -43.62 2.76
N VAL A 44 -15.73 -42.92 1.72
CA VAL A 44 -14.42 -43.14 1.09
C VAL A 44 -13.28 -42.33 1.74
N GLY A 45 -13.52 -41.75 2.92
CA GLY A 45 -12.51 -41.03 3.71
C GLY A 45 -12.13 -39.65 3.16
N THR A 46 -12.93 -39.08 2.26
CA THR A 46 -12.67 -37.73 1.72
C THR A 46 -13.41 -36.68 2.55
N LEU A 47 -12.71 -35.63 2.99
CA LEU A 47 -13.34 -34.50 3.66
C LEU A 47 -13.96 -33.57 2.61
N GLU A 48 -15.28 -33.41 2.66
CA GLU A 48 -16.01 -32.43 1.84
C GLU A 48 -16.36 -31.20 2.68
N ILE A 49 -16.10 -30.02 2.13
CA ILE A 49 -16.47 -28.75 2.77
C ILE A 49 -17.56 -28.09 1.95
N TRP A 50 -18.57 -27.58 2.63
CA TRP A 50 -19.75 -26.92 2.07
C TRP A 50 -19.95 -25.55 2.70
N CYS A 51 -20.39 -24.59 1.90
CA CYS A 51 -20.91 -23.30 2.35
C CYS A 51 -22.44 -23.35 2.32
N GLU A 52 -23.08 -23.26 3.47
CA GLU A 52 -24.54 -23.15 3.60
C GLU A 52 -24.93 -21.69 3.83
N SER A 53 -25.83 -21.16 3.01
CA SER A 53 -26.33 -19.79 3.19
C SER A 53 -27.08 -19.64 4.52
N LYS A 54 -26.84 -18.54 5.24
CA LYS A 54 -27.63 -18.18 6.43
C LYS A 54 -28.91 -17.41 6.11
N VAL A 55 -29.10 -17.05 4.84
CA VAL A 55 -30.17 -16.14 4.38
C VAL A 55 -31.02 -16.75 3.26
N SER A 56 -30.72 -17.97 2.85
CA SER A 56 -31.47 -18.72 1.83
C SER A 56 -31.21 -20.21 1.96
N GLU A 57 -31.93 -21.04 1.21
CA GLU A 57 -31.74 -22.50 1.19
C GLU A 57 -30.54 -22.97 0.34
N HIS A 58 -29.80 -22.04 -0.25
CA HIS A 58 -28.67 -22.38 -1.12
C HIS A 58 -27.50 -22.99 -0.34
N ARG A 59 -26.89 -24.01 -0.94
CA ARG A 59 -25.70 -24.69 -0.42
C ARG A 59 -24.71 -24.93 -1.56
N TRP A 60 -23.44 -24.58 -1.35
CA TRP A 60 -22.36 -24.71 -2.33
C TRP A 60 -21.27 -25.63 -1.84
N ARG A 61 -20.80 -26.54 -2.69
CA ARG A 61 -19.63 -27.35 -2.39
C ARG A 61 -18.38 -26.53 -2.64
N LEU A 62 -17.47 -26.49 -1.67
CA LEU A 62 -16.18 -25.84 -1.82
C LEU A 62 -15.24 -26.78 -2.57
N GLN A 63 -15.12 -26.56 -3.89
CA GLN A 63 -14.19 -27.28 -4.76
C GLN A 63 -13.18 -26.29 -5.32
N PHE A 64 -11.90 -26.67 -5.29
CA PHE A 64 -10.81 -25.88 -5.82
C PHE A 64 -10.23 -26.60 -7.03
N GLU A 65 -10.21 -25.94 -8.19
CA GLU A 65 -9.55 -26.50 -9.37
C GLU A 65 -8.05 -26.30 -9.26
N LEU A 66 -7.31 -27.39 -9.00
CA LEU A 66 -5.85 -27.38 -8.81
C LEU A 66 -5.06 -27.44 -10.14
N ARG A 67 -5.74 -27.42 -11.28
CA ARG A 67 -5.10 -27.38 -12.59
C ARG A 67 -4.80 -25.92 -12.93
N LYS A 68 -3.62 -25.63 -13.49
CA LYS A 68 -3.32 -24.35 -14.15
C LYS A 68 -4.31 -24.17 -15.30
N ALA A 69 -5.47 -23.60 -15.01
CA ALA A 69 -6.44 -23.23 -16.01
C ALA A 69 -5.92 -21.98 -16.73
N SER A 70 -5.81 -22.11 -18.05
CA SER A 70 -5.69 -21.02 -19.00
C SER A 70 -6.73 -19.93 -18.74
N GLU A 71 -6.29 -18.68 -18.83
CA GLU A 71 -6.92 -17.34 -18.85
C GLU A 71 -8.44 -17.06 -18.61
N GLU A 72 -9.34 -18.02 -18.45
CA GLU A 72 -10.79 -17.79 -18.52
C GLU A 72 -11.54 -17.74 -17.18
N ALA A 73 -10.87 -17.92 -16.04
CA ALA A 73 -11.51 -17.80 -14.72
C ALA A 73 -10.91 -16.65 -13.90
N ARG A 74 -11.06 -15.41 -14.38
CA ARG A 74 -10.83 -14.21 -13.56
C ARG A 74 -12.04 -14.02 -12.62
N PRO A 75 -11.87 -13.92 -11.30
CA PRO A 75 -12.98 -13.59 -10.41
C PRO A 75 -13.55 -12.22 -10.77
N ALA A 76 -14.86 -12.07 -10.67
CA ALA A 76 -15.55 -10.80 -10.85
C ALA A 76 -14.93 -9.75 -9.90
N ARG A 77 -14.34 -8.74 -10.53
CA ARG A 77 -13.77 -7.57 -9.88
C ARG A 77 -14.92 -6.73 -9.33
N ALA A 78 -14.74 -6.11 -8.15
CA ALA A 78 -15.52 -4.93 -7.76
C ALA A 78 -15.67 -4.03 -8.99
N PRO A 79 -16.86 -3.46 -9.29
CA PRO A 79 -17.23 -2.93 -10.61
C PRO A 79 -16.09 -2.10 -11.17
N SER A 80 -15.26 -2.75 -12.00
CA SER A 80 -14.09 -2.09 -12.55
C SER A 80 -14.64 -1.20 -13.63
N THR A 81 -14.56 0.11 -13.45
CA THR A 81 -14.73 1.09 -14.51
C THR A 81 -13.99 0.57 -15.75
N VAL A 82 -14.70 0.15 -16.78
CA VAL A 82 -14.06 -0.45 -17.95
C VAL A 82 -13.57 0.68 -18.85
N VAL A 83 -12.26 0.79 -19.02
CA VAL A 83 -11.66 1.62 -20.08
C VAL A 83 -11.75 0.83 -21.38
N SER A 84 -12.21 1.46 -22.46
CA SER A 84 -12.25 0.80 -23.77
C SER A 84 -10.83 0.52 -24.29
N GLU A 85 -10.65 -0.58 -25.00
CA GLU A 85 -9.35 -0.97 -25.54
C GLU A 85 -8.75 0.14 -26.43
N ALA A 86 -9.58 0.74 -27.30
CA ALA A 86 -9.18 1.85 -28.14
C ALA A 86 -8.71 3.10 -27.35
N ALA A 87 -9.37 3.41 -26.23
CA ALA A 87 -8.96 4.51 -25.37
C ALA A 87 -7.61 4.23 -24.69
N LEU A 88 -7.41 2.98 -24.26
CA LEU A 88 -6.16 2.55 -23.63
C LEU A 88 -5.00 2.53 -24.64
N GLU A 89 -5.24 2.05 -25.86
CA GLU A 89 -4.26 2.10 -26.96
C GLU A 89 -3.86 3.54 -27.30
N ALA A 90 -4.83 4.45 -27.38
CA ALA A 90 -4.54 5.88 -27.60
C ALA A 90 -3.72 6.49 -26.46
N ALA A 91 -3.99 6.12 -25.20
CA ALA A 91 -3.21 6.55 -24.04
C ALA A 91 -1.78 6.00 -24.06
N VAL A 92 -1.61 4.73 -24.46
CA VAL A 92 -0.31 4.08 -24.66
C VAL A 92 0.50 4.79 -25.74
N GLU A 93 -0.09 5.08 -26.90
CA GLU A 93 0.60 5.78 -27.98
C GLU A 93 0.97 7.21 -27.61
N LEU A 94 0.12 7.89 -26.84
CA LEU A 94 0.42 9.21 -26.30
C LEU A 94 1.65 9.16 -25.36
N LEU A 95 1.76 8.15 -24.50
CA LEU A 95 2.93 7.98 -23.65
C LEU A 95 4.20 7.69 -24.46
N ARG A 96 4.11 6.78 -25.44
CA ARG A 96 5.24 6.45 -26.33
C ARG A 96 5.77 7.68 -27.04
N SER A 97 4.88 8.44 -27.69
CA SER A 97 5.26 9.67 -28.39
C SER A 97 5.80 10.76 -27.45
N SER A 98 5.22 10.90 -26.25
CA SER A 98 5.67 11.88 -25.25
C SER A 98 7.08 11.59 -24.73
N PHE A 99 7.42 10.31 -24.50
CA PHE A 99 8.70 9.91 -23.91
C PHE A 99 9.72 9.34 -24.92
N ASP A 100 9.41 9.30 -26.22
CA ASP A 100 10.38 8.93 -27.25
C ASP A 100 11.47 10.01 -27.36
N PRO A 101 12.74 9.73 -27.02
CA PRO A 101 13.80 10.73 -27.03
C PRO A 101 14.12 11.29 -28.43
N ARG A 102 13.65 10.64 -29.50
CA ARG A 102 13.93 11.02 -30.90
C ARG A 102 12.87 11.93 -31.51
N ARG A 103 11.75 12.13 -30.83
CA ARG A 103 10.62 12.94 -31.31
C ARG A 103 10.39 14.14 -30.42
N GLU A 104 9.82 15.18 -31.01
CA GLU A 104 9.26 16.28 -30.24
C GLU A 104 7.97 15.80 -29.55
N PRO A 105 7.80 16.03 -28.24
CA PRO A 105 6.57 15.65 -27.55
C PRO A 105 5.34 16.35 -28.16
N PRO A 106 4.20 15.66 -28.24
CA PRO A 106 2.99 16.24 -28.83
C PRO A 106 2.32 17.30 -27.93
N LEU A 107 2.77 17.47 -26.69
CA LEU A 107 2.20 18.35 -25.67
C LEU A 107 3.23 18.69 -24.59
N ALA A 108 2.93 19.70 -23.76
CA ALA A 108 3.78 20.04 -22.62
C ALA A 108 3.66 19.00 -21.49
N PRO A 109 4.74 18.75 -20.71
CA PRO A 109 4.71 17.73 -19.66
C PRO A 109 3.59 17.95 -18.64
N GLU A 110 3.18 19.19 -18.38
CA GLU A 110 2.07 19.55 -17.47
C GLU A 110 0.70 19.07 -17.96
N GLU A 111 0.50 18.98 -19.27
CA GLU A 111 -0.77 18.62 -19.91
C GLU A 111 -0.97 17.11 -20.05
N LEU A 112 0.11 16.32 -19.92
CA LEU A 112 0.06 14.88 -20.12
C LEU A 112 -0.97 14.16 -19.22
N PRO A 113 -1.04 14.42 -17.89
CA PRO A 113 -2.00 13.73 -17.03
C PRO A 113 -3.46 14.01 -17.40
N SER A 114 -3.80 15.28 -17.65
CA SER A 114 -5.16 15.66 -18.00
C SER A 114 -5.55 15.08 -19.36
N ARG A 115 -4.62 15.01 -20.32
CA ARG A 115 -4.86 14.37 -21.61
C ARG A 115 -5.10 12.86 -21.47
N LEU A 116 -4.38 12.18 -20.59
CA LEU A 116 -4.63 10.76 -20.29
C LEU A 116 -6.00 10.55 -19.63
N GLU A 117 -6.40 11.40 -18.69
CA GLU A 117 -7.74 11.36 -18.07
C GLU A 117 -8.85 11.57 -19.11
N GLN A 118 -8.67 12.50 -20.04
CA GLN A 118 -9.60 12.73 -21.16
C GLN A 118 -9.73 11.51 -22.07
N LEU A 119 -8.59 10.90 -22.46
CA LEU A 119 -8.60 9.72 -23.33
C LEU A 119 -9.30 8.53 -22.67
N MET A 120 -9.02 8.29 -21.39
CA MET A 120 -9.64 7.20 -20.62
C MET A 120 -11.05 7.51 -20.12
N ALA A 121 -11.53 8.76 -20.27
CA ALA A 121 -12.80 9.25 -19.72
C ALA A 121 -12.97 8.98 -18.21
N LEU A 122 -11.87 8.93 -17.48
CA LEU A 122 -11.81 8.61 -16.05
C LEU A 122 -10.77 9.49 -15.36
N GLY A 123 -11.11 9.96 -14.15
CA GLY A 123 -10.12 10.56 -13.27
C GLY A 123 -9.06 9.54 -12.84
N ARG A 124 -7.82 10.00 -12.62
CA ARG A 124 -6.67 9.14 -12.27
C ARG A 124 -6.93 8.09 -11.19
N PRO A 125 -7.58 8.39 -10.04
CA PRO A 125 -7.81 7.39 -9.00
C PRO A 125 -8.71 6.23 -9.45
N SER A 126 -9.57 6.48 -10.43
CA SER A 126 -10.52 5.50 -10.99
C SER A 126 -9.95 4.70 -12.15
N TRP A 127 -8.67 4.88 -12.51
CA TRP A 127 -8.02 4.08 -13.54
C TRP A 127 -7.90 2.61 -13.10
N PRO A 128 -8.34 1.64 -13.93
CA PRO A 128 -8.25 0.23 -13.59
C PRO A 128 -6.81 -0.25 -13.47
N LEU A 129 -6.58 -1.24 -12.60
CA LEU A 129 -5.27 -1.84 -12.39
C LEU A 129 -4.59 -2.29 -13.70
N GLU A 130 -5.31 -2.98 -14.58
CA GLU A 130 -4.78 -3.43 -15.88
C GLU A 130 -4.30 -2.25 -16.75
N ALA A 131 -5.10 -1.18 -16.79
CA ALA A 131 -4.77 0.01 -17.55
C ALA A 131 -3.48 0.65 -17.02
N ILE A 132 -3.40 0.89 -15.71
CA ILE A 132 -2.20 1.52 -15.14
C ILE A 132 -0.96 0.65 -15.28
N ARG A 133 -1.08 -0.68 -15.26
CA ARG A 133 0.08 -1.56 -15.47
C ARG A 133 0.57 -1.54 -16.92
N ARG A 134 -0.34 -1.50 -17.91
CA ARG A 134 0.04 -1.30 -19.31
C ARG A 134 0.69 0.06 -19.56
N LEU A 135 0.18 1.12 -18.93
CA LEU A 135 0.81 2.45 -18.99
C LEU A 135 2.20 2.43 -18.34
N ALA A 136 2.35 1.74 -17.20
CA ALA A 136 3.65 1.59 -16.54
C ALA A 136 4.67 0.84 -17.41
N ASP A 137 4.26 -0.22 -18.10
CA ASP A 137 5.14 -0.98 -19.01
C ASP A 137 5.73 -0.07 -20.09
N VAL A 138 4.88 0.71 -20.75
CA VAL A 138 5.31 1.70 -21.75
C VAL A 138 6.26 2.73 -21.15
N MET A 139 5.96 3.25 -19.97
CA MET A 139 6.82 4.23 -19.32
C MET A 139 8.19 3.65 -18.95
N LEU A 140 8.25 2.39 -18.52
CA LEU A 140 9.51 1.68 -18.25
C LEU A 140 10.30 1.43 -19.54
N GLU A 141 9.64 1.04 -20.63
CA GLU A 141 10.24 0.90 -21.97
C GLU A 141 10.85 2.24 -22.45
N THR A 142 10.15 3.35 -22.23
CA THR A 142 10.57 4.69 -22.66
C THR A 142 11.28 5.49 -21.55
N ALA A 143 11.91 4.82 -20.58
CA ALA A 143 12.52 5.50 -19.43
C ALA A 143 13.67 6.46 -19.79
N GLU A 144 14.27 6.30 -20.97
CA GLU A 144 15.28 7.21 -21.53
C GLU A 144 14.70 8.61 -21.82
N GLY A 145 13.39 8.73 -22.04
CA GLY A 145 12.70 10.02 -22.22
C GLY A 145 12.87 10.97 -21.04
N ARG A 146 13.18 10.44 -19.84
CA ARG A 146 13.53 11.25 -18.67
C ARG A 146 14.71 12.18 -18.92
N LYS A 147 15.67 11.80 -19.77
CA LYS A 147 16.90 12.58 -20.02
C LYS A 147 16.65 13.86 -20.81
N ARG A 148 15.45 14.06 -21.38
CA ARG A 148 15.14 15.22 -22.22
C ARG A 148 15.34 16.54 -21.47
N ASN A 149 14.63 16.72 -20.35
CA ASN A 149 14.78 17.88 -19.47
C ASN A 149 14.18 17.59 -18.09
N ALA A 150 14.40 18.49 -17.13
CA ALA A 150 13.96 18.34 -15.75
C ALA A 150 12.44 18.14 -15.62
N ALA A 151 11.63 18.85 -16.42
CA ALA A 151 10.17 18.77 -16.37
C ALA A 151 9.66 17.39 -16.82
N TRP A 152 10.26 16.81 -17.86
CA TRP A 152 9.93 15.47 -18.34
C TRP A 152 10.36 14.36 -17.38
N GLU A 153 11.51 14.49 -16.70
CA GLU A 153 11.87 13.55 -15.64
C GLU A 153 10.89 13.61 -14.47
N ALA A 154 10.56 14.80 -13.97
CA ALA A 154 9.60 14.96 -12.89
C ALA A 154 8.22 14.38 -13.26
N ARG A 155 7.75 14.65 -14.50
CA ARG A 155 6.50 14.09 -15.02
C ARG A 155 6.55 12.57 -15.11
N TRP A 156 7.66 12.01 -15.59
CA TRP A 156 7.83 10.56 -15.67
C TRP A 156 7.78 9.92 -14.28
N LEU A 157 8.53 10.45 -13.31
CA LEU A 157 8.55 9.93 -11.94
C LEU A 157 7.15 9.98 -11.31
N SER A 158 6.45 11.10 -11.49
CA SER A 158 5.10 11.29 -10.95
C SER A 158 4.10 10.29 -11.54
N LEU A 159 4.03 10.15 -12.87
CA LEU A 159 3.07 9.26 -13.53
C LEU A 159 3.44 7.78 -13.44
N CYS A 160 4.72 7.44 -13.61
CA CYS A 160 5.18 6.05 -13.54
C CYS A 160 5.02 5.52 -12.11
N GLY A 161 5.41 6.31 -11.10
CA GLY A 161 5.23 5.93 -9.70
C GLY A 161 3.75 5.77 -9.34
N PHE A 162 2.88 6.62 -9.87
CA PHE A 162 1.44 6.46 -9.73
C PHE A 162 1.00 5.12 -10.33
N CYS A 163 1.40 4.82 -11.57
CA CYS A 163 0.97 3.61 -12.28
C CYS A 163 1.53 2.31 -11.70
N LEU A 164 2.67 2.35 -11.00
CA LEU A 164 3.33 1.20 -10.40
C LEU A 164 2.92 0.93 -8.95
N ARG A 165 2.27 1.86 -8.26
CA ARG A 165 1.89 1.68 -6.84
C ARG A 165 0.99 0.45 -6.64
N PRO A 166 1.07 -0.25 -5.48
CA PRO A 166 2.06 -0.11 -4.40
C PRO A 166 3.41 -0.82 -4.68
N GLY A 167 3.66 -1.22 -5.93
CA GLY A 167 4.80 -2.01 -6.36
C GLY A 167 4.56 -3.51 -6.41
N PHE A 168 3.34 -3.97 -6.11
CA PHE A 168 2.96 -5.38 -6.17
C PHE A 168 1.44 -5.54 -6.36
N GLY A 169 0.99 -6.79 -6.48
CA GLY A 169 -0.43 -7.14 -6.53
C GLY A 169 -0.97 -7.39 -7.94
N HIS A 170 -0.13 -7.28 -8.97
CA HIS A 170 -0.47 -7.63 -10.35
C HIS A 170 0.58 -8.59 -10.96
N PRO A 171 0.19 -9.48 -11.90
CA PRO A 171 1.16 -10.28 -12.65
C PRO A 171 2.29 -9.45 -13.25
N ALA A 172 3.51 -9.99 -13.19
CA ALA A 172 4.76 -9.35 -13.64
C ALA A 172 5.20 -8.09 -12.87
N ASP A 173 4.60 -7.75 -11.72
CA ASP A 173 5.08 -6.63 -10.91
C ASP A 173 6.52 -6.83 -10.42
N GLU A 174 6.93 -8.06 -10.10
CA GLU A 174 8.34 -8.35 -9.76
C GLU A 174 9.30 -7.90 -10.87
N TRP A 175 8.99 -8.22 -12.13
CA TRP A 175 9.77 -7.78 -13.28
C TRP A 175 9.74 -6.24 -13.46
N ARG A 176 8.58 -5.60 -13.28
CA ARG A 176 8.48 -4.12 -13.33
C ARG A 176 9.34 -3.45 -12.25
N LEU A 177 9.41 -4.08 -11.08
CA LEU A 177 10.25 -3.60 -9.98
C LEU A 177 11.73 -3.79 -10.30
N GLU A 178 12.14 -4.90 -10.92
CA GLU A 178 13.49 -5.06 -11.44
C GLU A 178 13.87 -3.99 -12.47
N GLN A 179 12.96 -3.64 -13.39
CA GLN A 179 13.19 -2.53 -14.34
C GLN A 179 13.33 -1.20 -13.60
N SER A 180 12.44 -0.94 -12.64
CA SER A 180 12.52 0.25 -11.78
C SER A 180 13.84 0.31 -11.01
N ARG A 181 14.39 -0.82 -10.56
CA ARG A 181 15.70 -0.88 -9.87
C ARG A 181 16.86 -0.42 -10.74
N ARG A 182 16.79 -0.58 -12.06
CA ARG A 182 17.78 0.01 -12.98
C ARG A 182 17.75 1.54 -12.93
N ILE A 183 16.55 2.12 -12.78
CA ILE A 183 16.36 3.56 -12.58
C ILE A 183 17.00 4.02 -11.25
N TRP A 184 16.83 3.25 -10.17
CA TRP A 184 17.50 3.54 -8.89
C TRP A 184 19.02 3.56 -9.00
N ALA A 185 19.58 2.59 -9.72
CA ALA A 185 21.02 2.48 -9.94
C ALA A 185 21.55 3.65 -10.79
N ALA A 186 20.80 4.05 -11.83
CA ALA A 186 21.14 5.21 -12.67
C ALA A 186 20.96 6.57 -11.97
N GLY A 187 20.05 6.65 -10.99
CA GLY A 187 19.76 7.87 -10.25
C GLY A 187 18.90 8.89 -11.02
N LEU A 188 18.78 10.07 -10.41
CA LEU A 188 18.15 11.25 -11.01
C LEU A 188 19.00 11.75 -12.19
N GLN A 189 18.34 12.09 -13.29
CA GLN A 189 18.97 12.71 -14.46
C GLN A 189 19.22 14.20 -14.22
N PHE A 190 18.35 14.87 -13.46
CA PHE A 190 18.47 16.28 -13.11
C PHE A 190 18.54 16.48 -11.59
N PRO A 191 19.62 16.02 -10.92
CA PRO A 191 19.83 16.29 -9.50
C PRO A 191 19.95 17.80 -9.24
N GLY A 192 19.57 18.26 -8.05
CA GLY A 192 19.54 19.69 -7.68
C GLY A 192 18.29 20.43 -8.16
N ARG A 193 17.45 19.82 -8.99
CA ARG A 193 16.10 20.33 -9.29
C ARG A 193 15.15 19.84 -8.22
N ILE A 194 14.63 20.77 -7.43
CA ILE A 194 13.88 20.42 -6.22
C ILE A 194 12.64 19.56 -6.51
N GLN A 195 11.93 19.84 -7.60
CA GLN A 195 10.77 19.04 -7.99
C GLN A 195 11.17 17.61 -8.34
N ASN A 196 12.27 17.41 -9.06
CA ASN A 196 12.77 16.08 -9.43
C ASN A 196 13.16 15.28 -8.19
N GLU A 197 13.80 15.92 -7.21
CA GLU A 197 14.13 15.28 -5.93
C GLU A 197 12.90 14.92 -5.11
N ILE A 198 11.88 15.77 -5.11
CA ILE A 198 10.58 15.49 -4.47
C ILE A 198 9.91 14.28 -5.14
N GLU A 199 9.74 14.31 -6.46
CA GLU A 199 9.10 13.22 -7.21
C GLU A 199 9.88 11.91 -7.11
N TRP A 200 11.20 11.96 -6.95
CA TRP A 200 12.03 10.79 -6.70
C TRP A 200 11.61 10.05 -5.43
N TRP A 201 11.49 10.77 -4.30
CA TRP A 201 11.11 10.16 -3.04
C TRP A 201 9.65 9.73 -3.02
N ILE A 202 8.76 10.46 -3.70
CA ILE A 202 7.37 10.04 -3.91
C ILE A 202 7.32 8.73 -4.70
N PHE A 203 8.04 8.64 -5.82
CA PHE A 203 8.13 7.44 -6.65
C PHE A 203 8.57 6.23 -5.80
N TRP A 204 9.67 6.37 -5.07
CA TRP A 204 10.20 5.25 -4.29
C TRP A 204 9.36 4.91 -3.05
N GLY A 205 8.69 5.89 -2.45
CA GLY A 205 7.70 5.65 -1.39
C GLY A 205 6.49 4.85 -1.89
N ARG A 206 5.98 5.17 -3.08
CA ARG A 206 4.87 4.44 -3.72
C ARG A 206 5.20 2.99 -4.07
N LEU A 207 6.46 2.71 -4.40
CA LEU A 207 6.93 1.37 -4.78
C LEU A 207 7.42 0.54 -3.60
N ALA A 208 7.47 1.10 -2.39
CA ALA A 208 8.10 0.49 -1.22
C ALA A 208 7.63 -0.95 -0.96
N GLY A 209 6.34 -1.24 -1.18
CA GLY A 209 5.80 -2.58 -0.94
C GLY A 209 6.24 -3.65 -1.92
N GLY A 210 6.68 -3.27 -3.12
CA GLY A 210 7.28 -4.18 -4.09
C GLY A 210 8.76 -4.46 -3.83
N LEU A 211 9.41 -3.71 -2.94
CA LEU A 211 10.84 -3.84 -2.66
C LEU A 211 11.09 -4.90 -1.60
N ASN A 212 12.12 -5.73 -1.84
CA ASN A 212 12.60 -6.67 -0.83
C ASN A 212 13.37 -5.96 0.30
N ARG A 213 13.68 -6.70 1.38
CA ARG A 213 14.36 -6.16 2.57
C ARG A 213 15.67 -5.44 2.24
N ASN A 214 16.52 -6.01 1.39
CA ASN A 214 17.82 -5.41 1.05
C ASN A 214 17.65 -4.13 0.25
N GLN A 215 16.67 -4.09 -0.66
CA GLN A 215 16.35 -2.90 -1.45
C GLN A 215 15.79 -1.77 -0.58
N GLN A 216 14.94 -2.09 0.40
CA GLN A 216 14.45 -1.09 1.36
C GLN A 216 15.57 -0.55 2.25
N ILE A 217 16.51 -1.40 2.68
CA ILE A 217 17.69 -0.97 3.45
C ILE A 217 18.57 -0.04 2.61
N ASP A 218 18.84 -0.36 1.35
CA ASP A 218 19.60 0.49 0.42
C ASP A 218 18.93 1.85 0.21
N LEU A 219 17.61 1.87 0.02
CA LEU A 219 16.81 3.11 -0.05
C LEU A 219 16.95 3.95 1.23
N TYR A 220 16.79 3.29 2.39
CA TYR A 220 16.95 3.95 3.68
C TYR A 220 18.36 4.51 3.86
N GLN A 221 19.41 3.78 3.49
CA GLN A 221 20.78 4.26 3.65
C GLN A 221 21.01 5.59 2.91
N ARG A 222 20.48 5.73 1.69
CA ARG A 222 20.57 7.00 0.94
C ARG A 222 19.83 8.16 1.60
N VAL A 223 18.66 7.91 2.21
CA VAL A 223 17.88 8.99 2.86
C VAL A 223 18.33 9.27 4.29
N SER A 224 18.93 8.29 4.97
CA SER A 224 19.28 8.36 6.40
C SER A 224 20.25 9.48 6.73
N ALA A 225 21.17 9.82 5.82
CA ALA A 225 22.11 10.93 6.01
C ALA A 225 21.40 12.30 6.15
N PHE A 226 20.21 12.44 5.58
CA PHE A 226 19.41 13.66 5.64
C PHE A 226 18.46 13.67 6.84
N LEU A 227 17.89 12.51 7.19
CA LEU A 227 16.90 12.38 8.27
C LEU A 227 17.54 12.26 9.66
N LEU A 228 18.65 11.53 9.75
CA LEU A 228 19.41 11.24 10.98
C LEU A 228 20.87 11.69 10.82
N PRO A 229 21.14 12.98 10.59
CA PRO A 229 22.51 13.47 10.39
C PRO A 229 23.33 13.29 11.68
N ARG A 230 24.54 12.74 11.57
CA ARG A 230 25.49 12.61 12.70
C ARG A 230 26.18 13.94 13.09
N GLY A 231 25.68 15.06 12.57
CA GLY A 231 26.25 16.39 12.70
C GLY A 231 25.23 17.46 12.37
N LYS A 232 25.69 18.62 11.87
CA LYS A 232 24.78 19.72 11.52
C LYS A 232 23.79 19.27 10.44
N PRO A 233 22.47 19.43 10.67
CA PRO A 233 21.48 18.99 9.69
C PRO A 233 21.64 19.77 8.38
N PRO A 234 21.56 19.10 7.22
CA PRO A 234 21.60 19.78 5.94
C PRO A 234 20.39 20.72 5.80
N ARG A 235 20.62 21.90 5.23
CA ARG A 235 19.52 22.82 4.89
C ARG A 235 18.80 22.25 3.66
N LEU A 236 17.63 21.69 3.89
CA LEU A 236 16.78 21.12 2.85
C LEU A 236 15.50 21.94 2.68
N ASN A 237 14.95 21.90 1.47
CA ASN A 237 13.61 22.40 1.24
C ASN A 237 12.59 21.63 2.13
N PRO A 238 11.64 22.31 2.79
CA PRO A 238 10.67 21.64 3.65
C PRO A 238 9.83 20.56 2.96
N SER A 239 9.42 20.77 1.70
CA SER A 239 8.64 19.79 0.93
C SER A 239 9.48 18.57 0.57
N LEU A 240 10.76 18.76 0.23
CA LEU A 240 11.66 17.64 0.00
C LEU A 240 11.88 16.81 1.28
N LEU A 241 12.16 17.48 2.39
CA LEU A 241 12.33 16.81 3.69
C LEU A 241 11.07 16.03 4.07
N ARG A 242 9.89 16.59 3.80
CA ARG A 242 8.61 15.91 4.02
C ARG A 242 8.50 14.61 3.23
N GLU A 243 8.78 14.62 1.93
CA GLU A 243 8.70 13.40 1.11
C GLU A 243 9.80 12.38 1.44
N MET A 244 10.99 12.83 1.86
CA MET A 244 12.03 11.94 2.38
C MET A 244 11.56 11.18 3.63
N TRP A 245 10.92 11.88 4.58
CA TRP A 245 10.31 11.25 5.76
C TRP A 245 9.19 10.28 5.37
N ARG A 246 8.32 10.66 4.45
CA ARG A 246 7.21 9.81 3.99
C ARG A 246 7.70 8.54 3.29
N ALA A 247 8.73 8.66 2.45
CA ALA A 247 9.39 7.53 1.83
C ALA A 247 10.00 6.59 2.87
N ALA A 248 10.75 7.11 3.84
CA ALA A 248 11.36 6.30 4.90
C ALA A 248 10.32 5.60 5.79
N ALA A 249 9.22 6.29 6.14
CA ALA A 249 8.14 5.73 6.93
C ALA A 249 7.33 4.66 6.16
N SER A 250 7.41 4.64 4.84
CA SER A 250 6.76 3.64 3.99
C SER A 250 7.53 2.33 3.89
N LEU A 251 8.75 2.22 4.44
CA LEU A 251 9.63 1.04 4.39
C LEU A 251 9.40 0.09 5.58
N GLU A 252 8.43 -0.81 5.47
CA GLU A 252 8.01 -1.68 6.57
C GLU A 252 8.98 -2.84 6.85
N LEU A 253 9.80 -3.23 5.87
CA LEU A 253 10.80 -4.31 6.02
C LEU A 253 12.10 -3.85 6.68
N LEU A 254 12.23 -2.56 7.03
CA LEU A 254 13.37 -2.07 7.80
C LEU A 254 13.47 -2.79 9.15
N PRO A 255 14.70 -3.04 9.64
CA PRO A 255 14.94 -3.47 11.01
C PRO A 255 14.19 -2.59 12.03
N VAL A 256 13.63 -3.24 13.05
CA VAL A 256 12.87 -2.59 14.13
C VAL A 256 13.61 -1.39 14.71
N GLN A 257 14.89 -1.52 14.99
CA GLN A 257 15.74 -0.51 15.60
C GLN A 257 15.86 0.75 14.74
N ILE A 258 15.90 0.60 13.42
CA ILE A 258 15.91 1.73 12.49
C ILE A 258 14.58 2.48 12.57
N LYS A 259 13.46 1.75 12.57
CA LYS A 259 12.12 2.33 12.70
C LYS A 259 11.94 3.04 14.05
N VAL A 260 12.50 2.50 15.13
CA VAL A 260 12.54 3.17 16.44
C VAL A 260 13.30 4.49 16.35
N SER A 261 14.51 4.50 15.78
CA SER A 261 15.31 5.73 15.63
C SER A 261 14.60 6.81 14.80
N LEU A 262 13.93 6.41 13.71
CA LEU A 262 13.13 7.31 12.89
C LEU A 262 11.98 7.93 13.70
N GLY A 263 11.23 7.12 14.44
CA GLY A 263 10.10 7.61 15.23
C GLY A 263 10.51 8.47 16.42
N GLU A 264 11.58 8.13 17.15
CA GLU A 264 12.10 9.00 18.22
C GLU A 264 12.51 10.36 17.69
N THR A 265 13.16 10.40 16.52
CA THR A 265 13.54 11.66 15.88
C THR A 265 12.33 12.51 15.48
N LEU A 266 11.28 11.87 14.93
CA LEU A 266 10.03 12.55 14.65
C LEU A 266 9.37 13.09 15.93
N LEU A 267 9.36 12.32 17.02
CA LEU A 267 8.79 12.76 18.29
C LEU A 267 9.55 13.93 18.93
N GLU A 268 10.88 14.03 18.74
CA GLU A 268 11.64 15.22 19.15
C GLU A 268 11.24 16.46 18.34
N ARG A 269 11.01 16.30 17.03
CA ARG A 269 10.52 17.40 16.17
C ARG A 269 9.13 17.88 16.60
N LEU A 270 8.25 16.96 17.01
CA LEU A 270 6.94 17.28 17.58
C LEU A 270 7.09 18.13 18.85
N LYS A 271 7.98 17.73 19.75
CA LYS A 271 8.24 18.47 21.00
C LYS A 271 8.78 19.88 20.75
N ALA A 272 9.59 20.05 19.71
CA ALA A 272 10.12 21.35 19.29
C ALA A 272 9.07 22.25 18.59
N GLY A 273 7.81 21.79 18.44
CA GLY A 273 6.77 22.53 17.71
C GLY A 273 6.99 22.57 16.19
N ALA A 274 7.98 21.83 15.68
CA ALA A 274 8.39 21.80 14.29
C ALA A 274 7.79 20.58 13.57
N TYR A 275 6.46 20.39 13.68
CA TYR A 275 5.74 19.28 13.06
C TYR A 275 4.59 19.74 12.19
N THR A 276 4.29 18.93 11.19
CA THR A 276 3.11 19.02 10.33
C THR A 276 2.28 17.75 10.46
N GLU A 277 1.11 17.71 9.81
CA GLU A 277 0.31 16.49 9.70
C GLU A 277 1.08 15.35 9.02
N SER A 278 2.09 15.67 8.20
CA SER A 278 2.95 14.66 7.58
C SER A 278 3.85 13.93 8.59
N GLU A 279 4.38 14.61 9.62
CA GLU A 279 5.15 13.93 10.66
C GLU A 279 4.26 13.01 11.52
N LEU A 280 3.02 13.43 11.80
CA LEU A 280 2.02 12.59 12.47
C LEU A 280 1.68 11.35 11.64
N TRP A 281 1.52 11.51 10.33
CA TRP A 281 1.33 10.41 9.39
C TRP A 281 2.54 9.45 9.40
N CYS A 282 3.77 9.97 9.41
CA CYS A 282 4.97 9.13 9.43
C CYS A 282 5.05 8.31 10.73
N LEU A 283 4.73 8.92 11.88
CA LEU A 283 4.64 8.22 13.16
C LEU A 283 3.56 7.14 13.12
N ALA A 284 2.40 7.44 12.52
CA ALA A 284 1.31 6.50 12.36
C ALA A 284 1.75 5.24 11.59
N ARG A 285 2.52 5.43 10.51
CA ARG A 285 3.06 4.34 9.69
C ARG A 285 4.13 3.52 10.41
N LEU A 286 5.10 4.18 11.03
CA LEU A 286 6.19 3.51 11.76
C LEU A 286 5.68 2.75 12.98
N GLY A 287 4.69 3.31 13.68
CA GLY A 287 4.08 2.76 14.89
C GLY A 287 2.87 1.85 14.64
N ALA A 288 2.48 1.61 13.38
CA ALA A 288 1.29 0.83 13.06
C ALA A 288 1.33 -0.57 13.70
N ARG A 289 0.18 -1.03 14.20
CA ARG A 289 0.00 -2.39 14.78
C ARG A 289 -0.31 -3.43 13.70
N GLU A 290 -0.83 -2.97 12.58
CA GLU A 290 -1.10 -3.75 11.38
C GLU A 290 -0.28 -3.14 10.24
N LEU A 291 0.72 -3.88 9.77
CA LEU A 291 1.55 -3.48 8.64
C LEU A 291 0.81 -3.78 7.35
N PHE A 292 1.11 -3.01 6.31
CA PHE A 292 0.40 -3.12 5.05
C PHE A 292 0.94 -4.26 4.16
N TYR A 293 2.26 -4.41 4.08
CA TYR A 293 2.92 -5.48 3.32
C TYR A 293 3.98 -6.21 4.16
N GLY A 294 4.42 -5.63 5.28
CA GLY A 294 5.40 -6.22 6.18
C GLY A 294 4.80 -7.35 7.03
N PRO A 295 5.59 -8.38 7.38
CA PRO A 295 5.14 -9.43 8.29
C PRO A 295 4.94 -8.90 9.72
N ALA A 296 4.06 -9.54 10.50
CA ALA A 296 3.71 -9.13 11.86
C ALA A 296 4.93 -8.95 12.80
N ASN A 297 5.98 -9.76 12.62
CA ASN A 297 7.22 -9.66 13.41
C ASN A 297 8.05 -8.38 13.16
N GLN A 298 7.69 -7.58 12.16
CA GLN A 298 8.27 -6.26 11.92
C GLN A 298 7.53 -5.16 12.69
N VAL A 299 6.39 -5.44 13.32
CA VAL A 299 5.69 -4.46 14.18
C VAL A 299 6.60 -4.07 15.35
N LEU A 300 6.65 -2.76 15.66
CA LEU A 300 7.45 -2.28 16.78
C LEU A 300 6.93 -2.84 18.12
N PRO A 301 7.81 -3.13 19.10
CA PRO A 301 7.39 -3.60 20.42
C PRO A 301 6.34 -2.70 21.08
N ALA A 302 5.35 -3.30 21.73
CA ALA A 302 4.26 -2.59 22.40
C ALA A 302 4.78 -1.61 23.48
N SER A 303 5.90 -1.92 24.15
CA SER A 303 6.54 -1.06 25.14
C SER A 303 7.06 0.25 24.53
N THR A 304 7.78 0.17 23.41
CA THR A 304 8.26 1.34 22.65
C THR A 304 7.10 2.21 22.21
N VAL A 305 6.09 1.60 21.60
CA VAL A 305 4.95 2.32 21.04
C VAL A 305 4.06 2.91 22.13
N SER A 306 3.94 2.26 23.28
CA SER A 306 3.27 2.83 24.46
C SER A 306 3.94 4.14 24.90
N GLY A 307 5.27 4.24 24.82
CA GLY A 307 6.00 5.48 25.06
C GLY A 307 5.64 6.57 24.04
N TRP A 308 5.55 6.21 22.75
CA TRP A 308 5.18 7.13 21.68
C TRP A 308 3.76 7.65 21.85
N VAL A 309 2.81 6.78 22.16
CA VAL A 309 1.41 7.14 22.44
C VAL A 309 1.32 8.18 23.55
N ARG A 310 2.03 7.98 24.67
CA ARG A 310 2.02 8.95 25.78
C ARG A 310 2.50 10.34 25.36
N ARG A 311 3.49 10.40 24.46
CA ARG A 311 4.00 11.67 23.89
C ARG A 311 3.04 12.29 22.87
N LEU A 312 2.22 11.48 22.20
CA LEU A 312 1.23 11.92 21.20
C LEU A 312 -0.11 12.34 21.81
N LEU A 313 -0.51 11.79 22.96
CA LEU A 313 -1.76 12.15 23.65
C LEU A 313 -1.99 13.67 23.80
N PRO A 314 -1.00 14.48 24.25
CA PRO A 314 -1.18 15.93 24.38
C PRO A 314 -1.09 16.69 23.05
N VAL A 315 -0.74 16.03 21.94
CA VAL A 315 -0.49 16.70 20.65
C VAL A 315 -1.83 16.99 19.96
N PRO A 316 -2.11 18.27 19.61
CA PRO A 316 -3.30 18.61 18.83
C PRO A 316 -3.31 17.92 17.47
N ARG A 317 -4.50 17.55 16.97
CA ARG A 317 -4.70 16.89 15.67
C ARG A 317 -4.00 15.53 15.51
N ALA A 318 -3.50 14.93 16.60
CA ALA A 318 -2.89 13.59 16.57
C ALA A 318 -3.91 12.44 16.59
N GLY A 319 -5.21 12.71 16.52
CA GLY A 319 -6.28 11.71 16.64
C GLY A 319 -6.13 10.54 15.66
N GLU A 320 -5.87 10.80 14.39
CA GLU A 320 -5.68 9.74 13.39
C GLU A 320 -4.42 8.90 13.66
N ALA A 321 -3.30 9.54 14.00
CA ALA A 321 -2.07 8.84 14.35
C ALA A 321 -2.27 7.96 15.60
N LEU A 322 -2.97 8.47 16.61
CA LEU A 322 -3.30 7.71 17.81
C LEU A 322 -4.20 6.50 17.50
N ALA A 323 -5.22 6.67 16.64
CA ALA A 323 -6.10 5.58 16.25
C ALA A 323 -5.35 4.46 15.52
N LEU A 324 -4.40 4.79 14.64
CA LEU A 324 -3.61 3.81 13.88
C LEU A 324 -2.53 3.12 14.72
N ILE A 325 -1.82 3.87 15.57
CA ILE A 325 -0.72 3.35 16.40
C ILE A 325 -1.26 2.49 17.56
N ALA A 326 -2.47 2.76 18.03
CA ALA A 326 -3.13 2.03 19.11
C ALA A 326 -4.25 1.10 18.62
N ARG A 327 -4.35 0.87 17.32
CA ARG A 327 -5.33 -0.03 16.71
C ARG A 327 -5.28 -1.41 17.36
N GLN A 328 -6.44 -1.91 17.76
CA GLN A 328 -6.60 -3.26 18.27
C GLN A 328 -6.59 -4.25 17.11
N THR A 329 -5.76 -5.28 17.22
CA THR A 329 -5.58 -6.31 16.18
C THR A 329 -6.12 -7.67 16.62
N GLY A 330 -6.40 -7.86 17.92
CA GLY A 330 -6.76 -9.14 18.50
C GLY A 330 -5.56 -10.04 18.79
N ASP A 331 -4.34 -9.55 18.55
CA ASP A 331 -3.09 -10.24 18.82
C ASP A 331 -2.35 -9.55 19.98
N ALA A 332 -2.29 -10.26 21.11
CA ALA A 332 -1.69 -9.75 22.34
C ALA A 332 -0.18 -9.42 22.21
N SER A 333 0.52 -9.98 21.22
CA SER A 333 1.93 -9.67 20.96
C SER A 333 2.14 -8.30 20.30
N ARG A 334 1.11 -7.79 19.61
CA ARG A 334 1.14 -6.52 18.88
C ARG A 334 0.38 -5.41 19.59
N ASP A 335 -0.75 -5.78 20.20
CA ASP A 335 -1.66 -4.85 20.85
C ASP A 335 -1.01 -4.14 22.04
N LEU A 336 -1.41 -2.89 22.26
CA LEU A 336 -0.89 -2.11 23.38
C LEU A 336 -1.53 -2.54 24.70
N PRO A 337 -0.87 -2.31 25.85
CA PRO A 337 -1.45 -2.61 27.15
C PRO A 337 -2.81 -1.92 27.35
N GLY A 338 -3.77 -2.60 27.96
CA GLY A 338 -5.14 -2.09 28.13
C GLY A 338 -5.23 -0.70 28.80
N ALA A 339 -4.33 -0.40 29.73
CA ALA A 339 -4.25 0.92 30.36
C ALA A 339 -3.90 2.05 29.35
N VAL A 340 -3.06 1.76 28.35
CA VAL A 340 -2.71 2.69 27.27
C VAL A 340 -3.87 2.82 26.30
N LEU A 341 -4.49 1.71 25.90
CA LEU A 341 -5.68 1.71 25.04
C LEU A 341 -6.83 2.53 25.64
N ALA A 342 -7.06 2.42 26.95
CA ALA A 342 -8.08 3.21 27.65
C ALA A 342 -7.79 4.72 27.62
N GLN A 343 -6.52 5.13 27.68
CA GLN A 343 -6.14 6.55 27.54
C GLN A 343 -6.38 7.06 26.12
N VAL A 344 -6.03 6.25 25.11
CA VAL A 344 -6.25 6.59 23.70
C VAL A 344 -7.74 6.71 23.40
N ARG A 345 -8.55 5.73 23.82
CA ARG A 345 -10.01 5.76 23.64
C ARG A 345 -10.61 7.06 24.18
N ARG A 346 -10.33 7.41 25.45
CA ARG A 346 -10.81 8.66 26.06
C ARG A 346 -10.40 9.90 25.28
N ARG A 347 -9.17 9.91 24.76
CA ARG A 347 -8.64 11.02 23.94
C ARG A 347 -9.34 11.11 22.58
N LEU A 348 -9.66 9.98 21.95
CA LEU A 348 -10.36 9.91 20.65
C LEU A 348 -11.83 10.29 20.77
N GLU A 349 -12.51 9.92 21.87
CA GLU A 349 -13.90 10.31 22.15
C GLU A 349 -14.10 11.84 22.21
N GLN A 350 -13.02 12.58 22.52
CA GLN A 350 -13.01 14.04 22.57
C GLN A 350 -12.70 14.70 21.22
N GLU A 351 -12.29 13.93 20.20
CA GLU A 351 -12.04 14.46 18.86
C GLU A 351 -13.35 14.73 18.12
N ARG A 352 -13.35 15.79 17.30
CA ARG A 352 -14.51 16.11 16.44
C ARG A 352 -14.88 14.95 15.50
N GLU A 353 -13.87 14.21 15.06
CA GLU A 353 -14.00 13.08 14.14
C GLU A 353 -14.09 11.72 14.87
N ALA A 354 -14.49 11.69 16.15
CA ALA A 354 -14.53 10.46 16.97
C ALA A 354 -15.29 9.30 16.30
N ARG A 355 -16.40 9.60 15.61
CA ARG A 355 -17.20 8.61 14.86
C ARG A 355 -16.43 7.91 13.74
N HIS A 356 -15.40 8.56 13.20
CA HIS A 356 -14.48 7.98 12.22
C HIS A 356 -13.33 7.23 12.92
N LEU A 357 -12.72 7.87 13.91
CA LEU A 357 -11.47 7.39 14.52
C LEU A 357 -11.65 6.15 15.40
N LEU A 358 -12.78 6.02 16.11
CA LEU A 358 -13.03 4.90 17.02
C LEU A 358 -13.10 3.54 16.29
N PRO A 359 -13.84 3.39 15.17
CA PRO A 359 -13.81 2.14 14.40
C PRO A 359 -12.42 1.75 13.86
N ILE A 360 -11.57 2.73 13.50
CA ILE A 360 -10.16 2.45 13.12
C ILE A 360 -9.40 1.88 14.31
N PHE A 361 -9.52 2.52 15.47
CA PHE A 361 -8.86 2.14 16.73
C PHE A 361 -9.34 0.78 17.25
N GLU A 362 -10.62 0.46 17.08
CA GLU A 362 -11.22 -0.81 17.53
C GLU A 362 -10.90 -1.98 16.60
N GLY A 363 -10.33 -1.71 15.42
CA GLY A 363 -10.05 -2.74 14.43
C GLY A 363 -11.28 -3.23 13.67
N GLU A 364 -12.46 -2.61 13.89
CA GLU A 364 -13.72 -2.98 13.24
C GLU A 364 -13.75 -2.63 11.75
N GLN A 365 -12.98 -1.63 11.34
CA GLN A 365 -12.74 -1.35 9.93
C GLN A 365 -11.47 -2.07 9.50
N ALA A 366 -11.60 -3.11 8.65
CA ALA A 366 -10.52 -3.46 7.73
C ALA A 366 -10.12 -2.19 6.97
N PRO A 367 -8.84 -1.96 6.66
CA PRO A 367 -8.44 -0.74 5.98
C PRO A 367 -9.17 -0.68 4.62
N ASP A 368 -10.24 0.11 4.55
CA ASP A 368 -11.00 0.33 3.33
C ASP A 368 -10.13 1.11 2.33
N ALA A 369 -10.53 1.18 1.07
CA ALA A 369 -9.76 1.92 0.04
C ALA A 369 -9.47 3.38 0.46
N ARG A 370 -10.33 3.99 1.29
CA ARG A 370 -10.15 5.33 1.86
C ARG A 370 -9.13 5.36 3.02
N SER A 371 -9.12 4.36 3.89
CA SER A 371 -8.14 4.17 4.96
C SER A 371 -6.77 3.85 4.37
N LEU A 372 -6.72 3.08 3.28
CA LEU A 372 -5.51 2.84 2.49
C LEU A 372 -5.06 4.14 1.81
N SER A 373 -5.95 4.95 1.25
CA SER A 373 -5.61 6.29 0.75
C SER A 373 -4.96 7.17 1.80
N ARG A 374 -5.45 7.09 3.05
CA ARG A 374 -4.86 7.83 4.17
C ARG A 374 -3.53 7.22 4.60
N ILE A 375 -3.36 5.89 4.56
CA ILE A 375 -2.11 5.18 4.85
C ILE A 375 -1.03 5.40 3.79
N PHE A 376 -1.37 5.71 2.53
CA PHE A 376 -0.40 6.01 1.45
C PHE A 376 -0.23 7.50 1.15
N GLY A 377 -1.16 8.34 1.63
CA GLY A 377 -1.35 9.70 1.10
C GLY A 377 -1.98 9.75 -0.29
N GLU A 378 -2.30 8.60 -0.89
CA GLU A 378 -2.93 8.45 -2.21
C GLU A 378 -3.74 7.14 -2.30
N GLU A 379 -4.87 7.13 -3.01
CA GLU A 379 -5.74 5.95 -3.16
C GLU A 379 -5.04 4.77 -3.85
N LEU A 380 -5.29 3.54 -3.38
CA LEU A 380 -4.85 2.34 -4.09
C LEU A 380 -5.57 2.20 -5.44
N PRO A 381 -4.91 1.62 -6.46
CA PRO A 381 -5.52 1.32 -7.74
C PRO A 381 -6.83 0.53 -7.63
N SER A 382 -7.82 0.96 -8.40
CA SER A 382 -9.09 0.25 -8.53
C SER A 382 -8.84 -1.17 -9.07
N GLY A 383 -9.24 -2.18 -8.29
CA GLY A 383 -9.07 -3.60 -8.63
C GLY A 383 -7.96 -4.33 -7.85
N LEU A 384 -7.15 -3.64 -7.05
CA LEU A 384 -6.31 -4.30 -6.05
C LEU A 384 -7.14 -4.62 -4.80
N VAL A 385 -7.18 -5.89 -4.42
CA VAL A 385 -7.78 -6.35 -3.17
C VAL A 385 -6.67 -6.93 -2.30
N ILE A 386 -6.54 -6.42 -1.09
CA ILE A 386 -5.57 -6.91 -0.12
C ILE A 386 -6.26 -7.97 0.71
N GLY A 387 -5.78 -9.21 0.62
CA GLY A 387 -6.07 -10.20 1.64
C GLY A 387 -5.40 -9.75 2.92
N SER A 388 -6.13 -9.71 4.04
CA SER A 388 -5.54 -9.37 5.34
C SER A 388 -4.26 -10.19 5.54
N ALA A 389 -3.14 -9.49 5.72
CA ALA A 389 -1.89 -10.11 6.13
C ALA A 389 -2.15 -10.71 7.51
N ARG A 390 -2.26 -12.04 7.55
CA ARG A 390 -2.30 -12.84 8.78
C ARG A 390 -0.90 -13.33 9.05
#